data_AF-A0A7K1SHZ4-F1
#
_entry.id   AF-A0A7K1SHZ4-F1
#
_cell.length_a   1.000
_cell.length_b   1.000
_cell.length_c   1.000
_cell.angle_alpha   90.00
_cell.angle_beta   90.00
_cell.angle_gamma   90.00
#
_symmetry.space_group_name_H-M   'P 1'
#
loop_
_entity.id
_entity.type
_entity.pdbx_description
1 polymer ?
#
loop_
_entity_poly.entity_id
_entity_poly.type
_entity_poly.pdbx_seq_one_letter_code
_entity_poly.pdbx_strand_id
1 'polypeptide(L)'
;MNWITRERPKIDRMACPWLIKRFIDTQAIILFAPEDQAIHQAQVVDAIPFDVPGVEYTHYEDRCTFDYFLQKHALTDPALQIIAPIIRGADTVN
;
A
#
# COMPACT_ATOMS: atom_id res chain seq x y z
N MET A 1 0.15 2.57 14.06
CA MET A 1 -0.49 3.64 13.26
C MET A 1 -1.65 3.03 12.47
N ASN A 2 -2.67 3.83 12.15
CA ASN A 2 -3.75 3.38 11.27
C ASN A 2 -3.33 3.61 9.81
N TRP A 3 -3.66 2.66 8.93
CA TRP A 3 -3.48 2.76 7.49
C TRP A 3 -4.81 2.45 6.83
N ILE A 4 -5.13 3.13 5.74
CA ILE A 4 -6.42 2.98 5.08
C ILE A 4 -6.28 2.91 3.56
N THR A 5 -7.07 2.05 2.95
CA THR A 5 -7.19 1.95 1.50
C THR A 5 -8.63 1.67 1.11
N ARG A 6 -8.92 1.62 -0.19
CA ARG A 6 -10.26 1.33 -0.70
C ARG A 6 -10.59 -0.16 -0.62
N GLU A 7 -11.87 -0.47 -0.41
CA GLU A 7 -12.43 -1.82 -0.37
C GLU A 7 -12.28 -2.56 -1.72
N ARG A 8 -12.57 -3.87 -1.71
CA ARG A 8 -12.37 -4.76 -2.87
C ARG A 8 -10.91 -4.73 -3.35
N PRO A 9 -9.97 -5.12 -2.47
CA PRO A 9 -8.55 -5.02 -2.75
C PRO A 9 -8.14 -5.91 -3.93
N LYS A 10 -7.33 -5.35 -4.82
CA LYS A 10 -6.53 -6.11 -5.79
C LYS A 10 -5.20 -6.51 -5.15
N ILE A 11 -4.31 -7.11 -5.93
CA ILE A 11 -3.08 -7.74 -5.41
C ILE A 11 -2.22 -6.74 -4.62
N ASP A 12 -1.99 -5.53 -5.12
CA ASP A 12 -1.15 -4.54 -4.43
C ASP A 12 -1.76 -4.12 -3.07
N ARG A 13 -3.08 -3.88 -3.03
CA ARG A 13 -3.82 -3.57 -1.79
C ARG A 13 -3.94 -4.74 -0.80
N MET A 14 -3.57 -5.96 -1.18
CA MET A 14 -3.41 -7.07 -0.25
C MET A 14 -1.95 -7.22 0.20
N ALA A 15 -1.00 -6.96 -0.68
CA ALA A 15 0.42 -7.08 -0.39
C ALA A 15 0.96 -5.94 0.48
N CYS A 16 0.50 -4.70 0.27
CA CYS A 16 0.90 -3.55 1.08
C CYS A 16 0.55 -3.73 2.57
N PRO A 17 -0.68 -4.16 2.97
CA PRO A 17 -0.98 -4.52 4.36
C PRO A 17 -0.02 -5.53 4.98
N TRP A 18 0.37 -6.56 4.23
CA TRP A 18 1.34 -7.56 4.68
C TRP A 18 2.72 -6.96 4.91
N LEU A 19 3.18 -6.12 3.96
CA LEU A 19 4.47 -5.43 4.03
C LEU A 19 4.52 -4.48 5.23
N ILE A 20 3.48 -3.66 5.39
CA ILE A 20 3.33 -2.71 6.50
C ILE A 20 3.45 -3.45 7.83
N LYS A 21 2.66 -4.50 8.04
CA LYS A 21 2.64 -5.23 9.32
C LYS A 21 3.90 -6.02 9.63
N ARG A 22 4.75 -6.33 8.64
CA ARG A 22 5.99 -7.11 8.84
C ARG A 22 7.25 -6.26 8.92
N PHE A 23 7.31 -5.18 8.15
CA PHE A 23 8.57 -4.46 7.92
C PHE A 23 8.51 -2.98 8.31
N ILE A 24 7.31 -2.40 8.48
CA ILE A 24 7.15 -0.97 8.75
C ILE A 24 6.61 -0.72 10.16
N ASP A 25 5.45 -1.30 10.49
CA ASP A 25 4.77 -1.13 11.76
C ASP A 25 4.01 -2.41 12.14
N THR A 26 4.57 -3.17 13.09
CA THR A 26 3.98 -4.44 13.55
C THR A 26 2.65 -4.29 14.27
N GLN A 27 2.34 -3.09 14.77
CA GLN A 27 1.08 -2.77 15.43
C GLN A 27 0.10 -2.05 14.51
N ALA A 28 0.39 -1.96 13.21
CA ALA A 28 -0.48 -1.29 12.25
C ALA A 28 -1.90 -1.90 12.22
N ILE A 29 -2.90 -1.03 12.22
CA ILE A 29 -4.30 -1.36 11.95
C ILE A 29 -4.59 -0.96 10.51
N ILE A 30 -5.07 -1.90 9.71
CA ILE A 30 -5.38 -1.69 8.29
C ILE A 30 -6.89 -1.60 8.15
N LEU A 31 -7.37 -0.48 7.61
CA LEU A 31 -8.77 -0.16 7.40
C LEU A 31 -9.08 -0.21 5.89
N PHE A 32 -10.29 -0.66 5.56
CA PHE A 32 -10.80 -0.67 4.20
C PHE A 32 -12.09 0.13 4.16
N ALA A 33 -12.18 1.08 3.23
CA ALA A 33 -13.32 1.99 3.09
C ALA A 33 -13.86 1.99 1.67
N PRO A 34 -15.12 2.39 1.44
CA PRO A 34 -15.59 2.74 0.10
C PRO A 34 -14.64 3.72 -0.59
N GLU A 35 -14.42 3.55 -1.90
CA GLU A 35 -13.42 4.31 -2.66
C GLU A 35 -13.61 5.82 -2.57
N ASP A 36 -14.86 6.27 -2.65
CA ASP A 36 -15.26 7.67 -2.53
C ASP A 36 -15.14 8.24 -1.09
N GLN A 37 -14.94 7.36 -0.10
CA GLN A 37 -14.85 7.74 1.30
C GLN A 37 -13.45 7.57 1.91
N ALA A 38 -12.54 6.85 1.25
CA ALA A 38 -11.25 6.46 1.84
C ALA A 38 -10.44 7.66 2.35
N ILE A 39 -10.37 8.76 1.58
CA ILE A 39 -9.64 9.98 1.98
C ILE A 39 -10.31 10.68 3.16
N HIS A 40 -11.63 10.84 3.13
CA HIS A 40 -12.37 11.46 4.22
C HIS A 40 -12.25 10.64 5.51
N GLN A 41 -12.43 9.32 5.41
CA GLN A 41 -12.28 8.42 6.56
C GLN A 41 -10.85 8.42 7.10
N ALA A 42 -9.83 8.54 6.25
CA ALA A 42 -8.44 8.67 6.66
C ALA A 42 -8.25 9.83 7.66
N GLN A 43 -8.87 10.99 7.37
CA GLN A 43 -8.82 12.16 8.25
C GLN A 43 -9.57 11.94 9.57
N VAL A 44 -10.74 11.29 9.52
CA VAL A 44 -11.57 11.04 10.72
C VAL A 44 -10.90 10.10 11.70
N VAL A 45 -10.20 9.08 11.21
CA VAL A 45 -9.61 8.01 12.04
C VAL A 45 -8.10 8.12 12.19
N ASP A 46 -7.52 9.26 11.81
CA ASP A 46 -6.08 9.53 11.82
C ASP A 46 -5.27 8.38 11.18
N ALA A 47 -5.61 8.05 9.93
CA ALA A 47 -4.99 6.99 9.16
C ALA A 47 -4.21 7.52 7.96
N ILE A 48 -3.12 6.83 7.63
CA ILE A 48 -2.32 7.10 6.44
C ILE A 48 -2.98 6.41 5.24
N PRO A 49 -3.44 7.16 4.22
CA PRO A 49 -4.06 6.55 3.05
C PRO A 49 -3.01 6.01 2.07
N PHE A 50 -3.31 4.88 1.43
CA PHE A 50 -2.48 4.30 0.36
C PHE A 50 -3.32 3.64 -0.76
N ASP A 51 -2.76 3.56 -1.96
CA ASP A 51 -3.40 3.12 -3.22
C ASP A 51 -4.80 3.75 -3.43
N VAL A 52 -4.85 5.06 -3.29
CA VAL A 52 -6.02 5.91 -3.60
C VAL A 52 -5.57 7.16 -4.35
N PRO A 53 -6.45 7.83 -5.12
CA PRO A 53 -6.05 9.00 -5.90
C PRO A 53 -5.52 10.15 -5.03
N GLY A 54 -4.40 10.74 -5.44
CA GLY A 54 -3.88 11.98 -4.86
C GLY A 54 -3.15 11.87 -3.52
N VAL A 55 -2.76 10.66 -3.10
CA VAL A 55 -2.01 10.44 -1.84
C VAL A 55 -0.54 10.10 -2.12
N GLU A 56 0.28 10.23 -1.08
CA GLU A 56 1.72 9.96 -1.17
C GLU A 56 2.03 8.49 -1.50
N TYR A 57 1.40 7.55 -0.78
CA TYR A 57 1.60 6.12 -0.99
C TYR A 57 0.73 5.62 -2.13
N THR A 58 1.21 5.77 -3.37
CA THR A 58 0.47 5.41 -4.58
C THR A 58 1.42 4.94 -5.69
N HIS A 59 0.85 4.46 -6.80
CA HIS A 59 1.60 4.06 -8.00
C HIS A 59 2.39 5.24 -8.59
N TYR A 60 3.53 4.95 -9.19
CA TYR A 60 4.38 5.93 -9.85
C TYR A 60 5.04 5.31 -11.07
N GLU A 61 5.01 6.02 -12.20
CA GLU A 61 5.53 5.50 -13.48
C GLU A 61 4.97 4.11 -13.80
N ASP A 62 5.83 3.11 -13.95
CA ASP A 62 5.51 1.70 -14.20
C ASP A 62 5.45 0.86 -12.90
N ARG A 63 5.49 1.49 -11.73
CA ARG A 63 5.62 0.84 -10.42
C ARG A 63 4.35 0.93 -9.58
N CYS A 64 4.10 -0.13 -8.81
CA CYS A 64 2.93 -0.23 -7.94
C CYS A 64 3.18 0.39 -6.55
N THR A 65 2.15 0.50 -5.72
CA THR A 65 2.28 1.08 -4.37
C THR A 65 3.25 0.26 -3.51
N PHE A 66 3.31 -1.07 -3.66
CA PHE A 66 4.30 -1.91 -2.99
C PHE A 66 5.75 -1.45 -3.26
N ASP A 67 6.07 -1.13 -4.52
CA ASP A 67 7.38 -0.61 -4.90
C ASP A 67 7.68 0.74 -4.24
N TYR A 68 6.64 1.58 -4.08
CA TYR A 68 6.78 2.88 -3.43
C TYR A 68 7.14 2.69 -1.96
N PHE A 69 6.47 1.76 -1.27
CA PHE A 69 6.80 1.41 0.12
C PHE A 69 8.25 0.94 0.28
N LEU A 70 8.74 0.07 -0.62
CA LEU A 70 10.13 -0.38 -0.55
C LEU A 70 11.12 0.78 -0.64
N GLN A 71 10.89 1.71 -1.57
CA GLN A 71 11.74 2.89 -1.74
C GLN A 71 11.63 3.85 -0.54
N LYS A 72 10.41 4.22 -0.15
CA LYS A 72 10.13 5.20 0.90
C LYS A 72 10.69 4.78 2.25
N HIS A 73 10.61 3.50 2.57
CA HIS A 73 11.07 2.94 3.84
C HIS A 73 12.47 2.31 3.76
N ALA A 74 13.18 2.48 2.63
CA ALA A 74 14.51 1.91 2.39
C ALA A 74 14.59 0.40 2.71
N LEU A 75 13.57 -0.37 2.31
CA LEU A 75 13.50 -1.80 2.56
C LEU A 75 14.32 -2.56 1.51
N THR A 76 15.52 -2.99 1.90
CA THR A 76 16.50 -3.62 1.01
C THR A 76 16.62 -5.14 1.18
N ASP A 77 15.65 -5.79 1.85
CA ASP A 77 15.66 -7.24 2.02
C ASP A 77 15.66 -7.94 0.65
N PRO A 78 16.61 -8.87 0.37
CA PRO A 78 16.68 -9.56 -0.92
C PRO A 78 15.39 -10.30 -1.32
N ALA A 79 14.64 -10.83 -0.36
CA ALA A 79 13.37 -11.50 -0.62
C ALA A 79 12.30 -10.50 -1.08
N LEU A 80 12.29 -9.29 -0.52
CA LEU A 80 11.38 -8.22 -0.96
C LEU A 80 11.69 -7.79 -2.40
N GLN A 81 12.97 -7.77 -2.80
CA GLN A 81 13.37 -7.46 -4.18
C GLN A 81 12.89 -8.50 -5.20
N ILE A 82 12.73 -9.76 -4.77
CA ILE A 82 12.17 -10.84 -5.62
C ILE A 82 10.64 -10.75 -5.67
N ILE A 83 10.00 -10.43 -4.54
CA ILE A 83 8.53 -10.35 -4.43
C ILE A 83 7.97 -9.14 -5.19
N ALA A 84 8.66 -7.99 -5.15
CA ALA A 84 8.22 -6.76 -5.80
C ALA A 84 7.84 -6.91 -7.29
N PRO A 85 8.68 -7.47 -8.19
CA PRO A 85 8.29 -7.65 -9.59
C PRO A 85 7.13 -8.63 -9.79
N ILE A 86 6.93 -9.60 -8.89
CA ILE A 86 5.79 -10.54 -8.96
C ILE A 86 4.47 -9.80 -8.66
N ILE A 87 4.46 -9.00 -7.60
CA ILE A 87 3.30 -8.17 -7.24
C ILE A 87 3.02 -7.17 -8.35
N ARG A 88 4.04 -6.44 -8.80
CA ARG A 88 3.92 -5.45 -9.87
C ARG A 88 3.30 -6.06 -11.12
N GLY A 89 3.87 -7.16 -11.63
CA GLY A 89 3.36 -7.82 -12.83
C GLY A 89 1.93 -8.37 -12.70
N ALA A 90 1.43 -8.56 -11.46
CA ALA A 90 0.08 -9.04 -11.21
C ALA A 90 -0.92 -7.89 -10.91
N ASP A 91 -0.43 -6.72 -10.52
CA ASP A 91 -1.25 -5.55 -10.19
C ASP A 91 -1.37 -4.55 -11.35
N THR A 92 -0.27 -4.28 -12.05
CA THR A 92 -0.24 -3.36 -13.19
C THR A 92 -0.57 -4.11 -14.48
N VAL A 93 -1.40 -3.50 -15.34
CA VAL A 93 -1.66 -4.03 -16.68
C VAL A 93 -0.41 -3.74 -17.53
N ASN A 94 0.19 -4.79 -18.11
CA ASN A 94 1.26 -4.63 -19.12
C ASN A 94 0.76 -3.89 -20.36
#